data_AF-A0A0D3B7M3-F1
#
_entry.id   AF-A0A0D3B7M3-F1
#
_cell.length_a   1.000
_cell.length_b   1.000
_cell.length_c   1.000
_cell.angle_alpha   90.00
_cell.angle_beta   90.00
_cell.angle_gamma   90.00
#
_symmetry.space_group_name_H-M   'P 1'
#
loop_
_entity.id
_entity.type
_entity.pdbx_description
1 polymer ?
#
loop_
_entity_poly.entity_id
_entity_poly.type
_entity_poly.pdbx_seq_one_letter_code
_entity_poly.pdbx_strand_id
1 'polypeptide(L)'
;MHPSRRNVESWTKTLEKLLKGDLKMVQCRICHEEDLDSNMESPCSCSGSLKYAHRKCVQRWCNEKGDTTCEICHQVLFSRSSS
;
A
#
# COMPACT_ATOMS: atom_id res chain seq x y z
N MET A 1 21.71 -3.89 30.45
CA MET A 1 21.05 -2.74 29.80
C MET A 1 19.56 -3.04 29.74
N HIS A 2 18.72 -2.32 30.50
CA HIS A 2 17.28 -2.58 30.54
C HIS A 2 16.57 -1.79 29.42
N PRO A 3 15.79 -2.44 28.55
CA PRO A 3 15.05 -1.73 27.52
C PRO A 3 14.02 -0.78 28.17
N SER A 4 13.97 0.46 27.69
CA SER A 4 12.99 1.46 28.13
C SER A 4 11.57 0.92 27.94
N ARG A 5 10.67 1.18 28.91
CA ARG A 5 9.25 0.75 28.86
C ARG A 5 8.56 1.18 27.55
N ARG A 6 8.91 2.35 27.02
CA ARG A 6 8.40 2.86 25.72
C ARG A 6 8.81 2.00 24.53
N ASN A 7 9.94 1.31 24.61
CA ASN A 7 10.39 0.40 23.56
C ASN A 7 9.58 -0.91 23.64
N VAL A 8 9.42 -1.50 24.83
CA VAL A 8 8.61 -2.73 25.01
C VAL A 8 7.22 -2.61 24.37
N GLU A 9 6.50 -1.50 24.58
CA GLU A 9 5.15 -1.31 24.03
C GLU A 9 5.10 -1.19 22.49
N SER A 10 6.19 -0.75 21.86
CA SER A 10 6.30 -0.65 20.39
C SER A 10 6.58 -2.02 19.75
N TRP A 11 7.43 -2.81 20.42
CA TRP A 11 7.79 -4.15 19.96
C TRP A 11 6.65 -5.16 20.21
N THR A 12 5.89 -5.05 21.31
CA THR A 12 4.74 -5.91 21.57
C THR A 12 3.64 -5.71 20.54
N LYS A 13 3.30 -4.47 20.16
CA LYS A 13 2.32 -4.19 19.09
C LYS A 13 2.73 -4.76 17.73
N THR A 14 4.04 -4.73 17.44
CA THR A 14 4.59 -5.31 16.20
C THR A 14 4.50 -6.83 16.23
N LEU A 15 4.85 -7.45 17.36
CA LEU A 15 4.73 -8.91 17.56
C LEU A 15 3.28 -9.40 17.55
N GLU A 16 2.34 -8.66 18.14
CA GLU A 16 0.91 -9.02 18.13
C GLU A 16 0.33 -9.01 16.70
N LYS A 17 0.74 -8.07 15.85
CA LYS A 17 0.38 -8.06 14.43
C LYS A 17 0.97 -9.26 13.67
N LEU A 18 2.21 -9.64 13.96
CA LEU A 18 2.85 -10.82 13.37
C LEU A 18 2.18 -12.13 13.82
N LEU A 19 1.81 -12.22 15.10
CA LEU A 19 1.16 -13.40 15.70
C LEU A 19 -0.28 -13.59 15.22
N LYS A 20 -0.98 -12.53 14.82
CA LYS A 20 -2.34 -12.61 14.27
C LYS A 20 -2.42 -13.12 12.82
N GLY A 21 -1.30 -13.21 12.11
CA GLY A 21 -1.29 -13.72 10.73
C GLY A 21 -2.01 -12.80 9.72
N ASP A 22 -2.34 -11.56 10.09
CA ASP A 22 -3.01 -10.57 9.23
C ASP A 22 -2.04 -9.89 8.23
N LEU A 23 -0.79 -10.34 8.14
CA LEU A 23 0.12 -9.90 7.10
C LEU A 23 -0.29 -10.50 5.76
N LYS A 24 -1.07 -9.74 4.99
CA LYS A 24 -1.48 -10.14 3.66
C LYS A 24 -0.44 -9.65 2.64
N MET A 25 0.27 -10.57 2.00
CA MET A 25 1.06 -10.25 0.82
C MET A 25 0.13 -10.05 -0.37
N VAL A 26 0.34 -8.95 -1.10
CA VAL A 26 -0.42 -8.60 -2.31
C VAL A 26 0.54 -8.15 -3.39
N GLN A 27 0.17 -8.39 -4.65
CA GLN A 27 1.00 -8.01 -5.80
C GLN A 27 0.64 -6.61 -6.29
N CYS A 28 1.65 -5.77 -6.51
CA CYS A 28 1.49 -4.48 -7.16
C CYS A 28 1.13 -4.69 -8.64
N ARG A 29 0.01 -4.12 -9.09
CA ARG A 29 -0.42 -4.24 -10.50
C ARG A 29 0.48 -3.50 -11.51
N ILE A 30 1.43 -2.69 -11.06
CA ILE A 30 2.27 -1.83 -11.92
C ILE A 30 3.66 -2.43 -12.09
N CYS A 31 4.35 -2.80 -11.00
CA CYS A 31 5.68 -3.42 -11.06
C CYS A 31 5.66 -4.95 -10.92
N HIS A 32 4.50 -5.55 -10.62
CA HIS A 32 4.32 -6.99 -10.42
C HIS A 32 5.09 -7.58 -9.23
N GLU A 33 5.63 -6.75 -8.34
CA GLU A 33 6.28 -7.19 -7.09
C GLU A 33 5.24 -7.41 -5.98
N GLU A 34 5.49 -8.42 -5.14
CA GLU A 34 4.68 -8.72 -3.95
C GLU A 34 5.19 -7.95 -2.73
N ASP A 35 4.27 -7.45 -1.92
CA ASP A 35 4.58 -6.68 -0.71
C ASP A 35 3.42 -6.76 0.27
N LEU A 36 3.61 -6.26 1.48
CA LEU A 36 2.52 -6.23 2.47
C LEU A 36 1.40 -5.30 2.01
N ASP A 37 0.15 -5.66 2.29
CA ASP A 37 -1.02 -4.81 2.01
C ASP A 37 -0.88 -3.43 2.67
N SER A 38 -0.24 -3.37 3.84
CA SER A 38 0.09 -2.12 4.54
C SER A 38 1.03 -1.19 3.76
N ASN A 39 1.79 -1.71 2.80
CA ASN A 39 2.72 -0.96 1.95
C ASN A 39 2.08 -0.56 0.60
N MET A 40 0.82 -0.95 0.37
CA MET A 40 0.10 -0.79 -0.89
C MET A 40 -1.12 0.10 -0.69
N GLU A 41 -1.52 0.81 -1.74
CA GLU A 41 -2.72 1.64 -1.74
C GLU A 41 -3.72 1.08 -2.76
N SER A 42 -5.00 1.43 -2.59
CA SER A 42 -6.03 1.23 -3.60
C SER A 42 -6.32 2.55 -4.31
N PRO A 43 -5.56 2.90 -5.37
CA PRO A 43 -5.69 4.21 -5.99
C PRO A 43 -7.00 4.36 -6.75
N CYS A 44 -7.77 3.30 -6.99
CA CYS A 44 -9.04 3.34 -7.71
C CYS A 44 -10.03 2.32 -7.15
N SER A 45 -11.25 2.32 -7.68
CA SER A 45 -12.34 1.39 -7.31
C SER A 45 -12.19 -0.02 -7.89
N CYS A 46 -11.03 -0.39 -8.43
CA CYS A 46 -10.79 -1.77 -8.85
C CYS A 46 -10.91 -2.73 -7.66
N SER A 47 -11.28 -3.98 -7.93
CA SER A 47 -11.42 -5.05 -6.94
C SER A 47 -10.39 -6.16 -7.13
N GLY A 48 -10.25 -7.03 -6.13
CA GLY A 48 -9.31 -8.16 -6.20
C GLY A 48 -7.85 -7.73 -6.13
N SER A 49 -6.97 -8.43 -6.85
CA SER A 49 -5.53 -8.13 -6.94
C SER A 49 -5.25 -6.82 -7.67
N LEU A 50 -6.06 -6.47 -8.67
CA LEU A 50 -5.90 -5.27 -9.52
C LEU A 50 -6.10 -3.94 -8.78
N LYS A 51 -6.57 -3.98 -7.54
CA LYS A 51 -6.72 -2.78 -6.72
C LYS A 51 -5.41 -2.34 -6.07
N TYR A 52 -4.45 -3.24 -5.86
CA TYR A 52 -3.25 -2.94 -5.07
C TYR A 52 -2.12 -2.39 -5.96
N ALA A 53 -1.54 -1.27 -5.55
CA ALA A 53 -0.34 -0.72 -6.16
C ALA A 53 0.51 -0.01 -5.11
N HIS A 54 1.83 -0.06 -5.26
CA HIS A 54 2.70 0.73 -4.38
C HIS A 54 2.46 2.22 -4.62
N ARG A 55 2.53 3.01 -3.56
CA ARG A 55 2.42 4.47 -3.64
C ARG A 55 3.42 5.09 -4.64
N LYS A 56 4.67 4.61 -4.64
CA LYS A 56 5.72 5.03 -5.59
C LYS A 56 5.33 4.71 -7.04
N CYS A 57 4.72 3.56 -7.27
CA CYS A 57 4.32 3.10 -8.60
C CYS A 57 3.13 3.91 -9.11
N VAL A 58 2.16 4.23 -8.25
CA VAL A 58 1.03 5.10 -8.60
C VAL A 58 1.52 6.49 -9.01
N GLN A 59 2.40 7.10 -8.21
CA GLN A 59 2.96 8.42 -8.54
C GLN A 59 3.71 8.40 -9.88
N ARG A 60 4.57 7.40 -10.07
CA ARG A 60 5.34 7.23 -11.30
C ARG A 60 4.41 7.06 -12.51
N TRP A 61 3.37 6.24 -12.38
CA TRP A 61 2.40 6.01 -13.43
C TRP A 61 1.63 7.28 -13.79
N CYS A 62 1.17 8.08 -12.82
CA CYS A 62 0.57 9.39 -13.08
C CYS A 62 1.54 10.33 -13.84
N ASN A 63 2.82 10.33 -13.46
CA ASN A 63 3.84 11.16 -14.10
C ASN A 63 4.15 10.69 -15.54
N GLU A 64 4.19 9.38 -15.79
CA GLU A 64 4.50 8.81 -17.11
C GLU A 64 3.30 8.86 -18.07
N LYS A 65 2.08 8.60 -17.60
CA LYS A 65 0.86 8.67 -18.43
C LYS A 65 0.33 10.09 -18.62
N GLY A 66 0.55 10.98 -17.65
CA GLY A 66 -0.06 12.31 -17.63
C GLY A 66 -1.57 12.31 -17.38
N ASP A 67 -2.15 11.15 -17.07
CA ASP A 67 -3.57 10.98 -16.77
C ASP A 67 -3.71 10.37 -15.37
N THR A 68 -4.73 10.84 -14.66
CA THR A 68 -5.14 10.34 -13.35
C THR A 68 -6.34 9.42 -13.46
N THR A 69 -6.64 8.85 -14.62
CA THR A 69 -7.76 7.93 -14.83
C THR A 69 -7.28 6.47 -14.86
N CYS A 70 -7.99 5.59 -14.16
CA CYS A 70 -7.73 4.17 -14.21
C CYS A 70 -8.15 3.53 -15.54
N GLU A 71 -7.24 2.87 -16.24
CA GLU A 71 -7.55 2.19 -17.53
C GLU A 71 -8.47 0.97 -17.41
N ILE A 72 -8.71 0.47 -16.19
CA ILE A 72 -9.53 -0.72 -15.95
C ILE A 72 -10.96 -0.33 -15.55
N CYS A 73 -11.09 0.56 -14.57
CA CYS A 73 -12.39 0.97 -14.05
C CYS A 73 -12.83 2.37 -14.49
N HIS A 74 -12.00 3.08 -15.26
CA HIS A 74 -12.24 4.44 -15.77
C HIS A 74 -12.61 5.47 -14.69
N GLN A 75 -12.18 5.24 -13.45
CA GLN A 75 -12.36 6.16 -12.33
C GLN A 75 -11.07 6.94 -12.09
N VAL A 76 -11.21 8.18 -11.62
CA VAL A 76 -10.08 9.02 -11.21
C VAL A 76 -9.36 8.35 -10.05
N LEU A 77 -8.03 8.33 -10.13
CA LEU A 77 -7.17 7.83 -9.09
C LEU A 77 -7.25 8.78 -7.89
N PHE A 78 -7.35 8.23 -6.69
CA PHE A 78 -7.11 8.97 -5.45
C PHE A 78 -5.60 9.25 -5.30
N SER A 79 -4.99 9.94 -6.27
CA SER A 79 -3.76 10.66 -5.97
C SER A 79 -4.18 11.72 -4.96
N ARG A 80 -3.73 11.58 -3.71
CA ARG A 80 -3.79 12.67 -2.73
C ARG A 80 -3.03 13.85 -3.31
N SER A 81 -3.73 14.68 -4.08
CA SER A 81 -3.34 16.01 -4.44
C SER A 81 -3.38 16.80 -3.15
N SER A 82 -2.29 16.76 -2.37
CA SER A 82 -2.06 17.81 -1.39
C SER A 82 -1.94 19.10 -2.19
N SER A 83 -2.95 19.95 -2.08
CA SER A 83 -2.79 21.40 -2.29
C SER A 83 -1.74 21.94 -1.32
#